data_AF-A0A2N1WCH8-F1
#
_entry.id   AF-A0A2N1WCH8-F1
#
_cell.length_a   1.000
_cell.length_b   1.000
_cell.length_c   1.000
_cell.angle_alpha   90.00
_cell.angle_beta   90.00
_cell.angle_gamma   90.00
#
_symmetry.space_group_name_H-M   'P 1'
#
loop_
_entity.id
_entity.type
_entity.pdbx_description
1 polymer ?
#
loop_
_entity_poly.entity_id
_entity_poly.type
_entity_poly.pdbx_seq_one_letter_code
_entity_poly.pdbx_strand_id
1 'polypeptide(L)' 'QDDSDTWPHQTLAAKGAVSKHITLKYQAMYENAKPDGWPGPGDVGDGFTKDDTQWRWWQYWHELMTAKN' A
#
# COMPACT_ATOMS: atom_id res chain seq x y z
N GLN A 1 9.61 20.53 1.85
CA GLN A 1 10.19 19.65 0.80
C GLN A 1 10.43 18.36 1.54
N ASP A 2 9.39 17.52 1.60
CA ASP A 2 9.30 16.48 2.64
C ASP A 2 9.19 15.11 1.94
N ASP A 3 8.32 15.00 0.94
CA ASP A 3 8.19 13.80 0.11
C ASP A 3 9.42 13.55 -0.78
N SER A 4 9.95 14.62 -1.37
CA SER A 4 11.13 14.60 -2.24
C SER A 4 12.42 14.26 -1.51
N ASP A 5 12.48 14.44 -0.19
CA ASP A 5 13.57 13.94 0.65
C ASP A 5 13.30 12.48 1.06
N THR A 6 12.08 12.17 1.48
CA THR A 6 11.70 10.86 2.02
C THR A 6 11.82 9.74 0.99
N TRP A 7 11.30 9.92 -0.23
CA TRP A 7 11.22 8.83 -1.21
C TRP A 7 12.60 8.36 -1.72
N PRO A 8 13.56 9.24 -2.03
CA PRO A 8 14.92 8.80 -2.37
C PRO A 8 15.61 8.04 -1.23
N HIS A 9 15.44 8.49 0.03
CA HIS A 9 16.03 7.82 1.18
C HIS A 9 15.46 6.42 1.39
N GLN A 10 14.15 6.23 1.27
CA GLN A 10 13.52 4.90 1.33
C GLN A 10 14.04 3.97 0.22
N THR A 11 14.17 4.51 -1.00
CA THR A 11 14.66 3.75 -2.17
C THR A 11 16.10 3.31 -2.00
N LEU A 12 16.96 4.18 -1.47
CA LEU A 12 18.36 3.85 -1.19
C LEU A 12 18.46 2.81 -0.07
N ALA A 13 17.71 3.00 1.03
CA ALA A 13 17.69 2.08 2.16
C ALA A 13 17.28 0.67 1.74
N ALA A 14 16.33 0.51 0.81
CA ALA A 14 15.88 -0.82 0.33
C ALA A 14 17.00 -1.67 -0.32
N LYS A 15 18.12 -1.06 -0.74
CA LYS A 15 19.25 -1.75 -1.38
C LYS A 15 20.27 -2.32 -0.39
N GLY A 16 20.17 -1.99 0.90
CA GLY A 16 21.14 -2.41 1.91
C GLY A 16 21.12 -3.92 2.20
N ALA A 17 22.26 -4.47 2.62
CA ALA A 17 22.43 -5.91 2.82
C ALA A 17 21.45 -6.53 3.83
N VAL A 18 21.15 -5.78 4.90
CA VAL A 18 20.17 -6.19 5.94
C VAL A 18 18.77 -5.71 5.58
N SER A 19 18.63 -4.44 5.19
CA SER A 19 17.34 -3.78 4.96
C SER A 19 16.54 -4.37 3.81
N LYS A 20 17.18 -4.99 2.80
CA LYS A 20 16.48 -5.71 1.72
C LYS A 20 15.61 -6.88 2.21
N HIS A 21 15.84 -7.35 3.43
CA HIS A 21 15.08 -8.42 4.07
C HIS A 21 14.02 -7.91 5.05
N ILE A 22 13.91 -6.59 5.23
CA ILE A 22 12.89 -5.97 6.08
C ILE A 22 11.63 -5.73 5.23
N THR A 23 10.48 -6.12 5.76
CA THR A 23 9.19 -5.91 5.09
C THR A 23 8.61 -4.54 5.42
N LEU A 24 7.90 -3.95 4.45
CA LEU A 24 6.95 -2.86 4.74
C LEU A 24 5.88 -3.35 5.72
N LYS A 25 5.31 -2.42 6.49
CA LYS A 25 4.30 -2.71 7.51
C LYS A 25 2.93 -2.32 6.98
N TYR A 26 2.00 -3.27 7.07
CA TYR A 26 0.57 -3.07 6.87
C TYR A 26 -0.07 -3.13 8.25
N GLN A 27 -0.46 -1.98 8.79
CA GLN A 27 -0.89 -1.86 10.20
C GLN A 27 -2.17 -1.05 10.35
N ALA A 28 -2.36 0.00 9.55
CA ALA A 28 -3.60 0.75 9.53
C ALA A 28 -4.57 0.04 8.57
N MET A 29 -5.33 -0.93 9.08
CA MET A 29 -6.32 -1.66 8.29
C MET A 29 -7.71 -1.02 8.43
N TYR A 30 -8.59 -1.25 7.45
CA TYR A 30 -10.02 -0.98 7.62
C TYR A 30 -10.60 -1.82 8.75
N GLU A 31 -11.24 -1.13 9.69
CA GLU A 31 -12.08 -1.78 10.72
C GLU A 31 -13.55 -1.73 10.33
N ASN A 32 -13.92 -0.80 9.43
CA ASN A 32 -15.29 -0.51 9.03
C ASN A 32 -15.51 -0.83 7.55
N ALA A 33 -16.73 -1.31 7.23
CA ALA A 33 -17.15 -1.56 5.87
C ALA A 33 -17.35 -0.25 5.08
N LYS A 34 -17.65 -0.38 3.78
CA LYS A 34 -18.09 0.74 2.94
C LYS A 34 -19.27 1.45 3.62
N PRO A 35 -19.33 2.80 3.57
CA PRO A 35 -20.48 3.55 4.09
C PRO A 35 -21.80 3.11 3.45
N ASP A 36 -22.88 3.16 4.23
CA ASP A 36 -24.23 2.88 3.74
C ASP A 36 -24.61 3.82 2.60
N GLY A 37 -25.19 3.27 1.53
CA GLY A 37 -25.63 4.03 0.36
C GLY A 37 -24.52 4.44 -0.61
N TRP A 38 -23.30 3.90 -0.48
CA TRP A 38 -22.20 4.18 -1.42
C TRP A 38 -22.58 3.81 -2.87
N PRO A 39 -22.61 4.78 -3.81
CA PRO A 39 -23.21 4.58 -5.13
C PRO A 39 -22.27 3.91 -6.15
N GLY A 40 -20.98 3.76 -5.82
CA GLY A 40 -19.94 3.43 -6.80
C GLY A 40 -19.21 2.11 -6.56
N PRO A 41 -18.51 1.59 -7.57
CA PRO A 41 -17.44 0.62 -7.34
C PRO A 41 -16.25 1.31 -6.62
N GLY A 42 -15.44 0.52 -5.93
CA GLY A 42 -14.24 1.03 -5.25
C GLY A 42 -14.03 0.40 -3.88
N ASP A 43 -12.76 0.25 -3.48
CA ASP A 43 -12.38 -0.11 -2.11
C ASP A 43 -12.43 1.15 -1.25
N VAL A 44 -13.53 1.28 -0.51
CA VAL A 44 -13.84 2.43 0.33
C VAL A 44 -14.08 1.92 1.74
N GLY A 45 -13.56 2.63 2.72
CA GLY A 45 -13.92 2.45 4.11
C GLY A 45 -14.09 3.80 4.77
N ASP A 46 -14.90 3.83 5.82
CA ASP A 46 -15.17 5.06 6.56
C ASP A 46 -13.98 5.46 7.46
N GLY A 47 -13.85 6.76 7.72
CA GLY A 47 -12.82 7.34 8.60
C GLY A 47 -11.53 7.79 7.89
N PHE A 48 -10.39 7.68 8.59
CA PHE A 48 -9.08 8.11 8.11
C PHE A 48 -8.48 7.15 7.08
N THR A 49 -7.62 7.66 6.19
CA THR A 49 -6.90 6.85 5.17
C THR A 49 -6.14 5.69 5.81
N LYS A 50 -6.41 4.48 5.31
CA LYS A 50 -5.79 3.24 5.76
C LYS A 50 -4.77 2.75 4.73
N ASP A 51 -3.93 1.81 5.14
CA ASP A 51 -2.91 1.18 4.30
C ASP A 51 -3.53 0.29 3.21
N ASP A 52 -4.82 -0.03 3.29
CA ASP A 52 -5.55 -0.93 2.39
C ASP A 52 -5.42 -0.54 0.91
N THR A 53 -5.50 0.75 0.59
CA THR A 53 -5.35 1.23 -0.79
C THR A 53 -3.95 0.91 -1.33
N GLN A 54 -2.92 1.12 -0.51
CA GLN A 54 -1.54 0.78 -0.88
C GLN A 54 -1.36 -0.74 -0.97
N TRP A 55 -1.93 -1.50 -0.04
CA TRP A 55 -1.88 -2.96 -0.04
C TRP A 55 -2.50 -3.54 -1.31
N ARG A 56 -3.69 -3.06 -1.71
CA ARG A 56 -4.38 -3.46 -2.94
C ARG A 56 -3.56 -3.20 -4.19
N TRP A 57 -2.88 -2.06 -4.24
CA TRP A 57 -1.97 -1.76 -5.34
C TRP A 57 -0.84 -2.80 -5.42
N TRP A 58 -0.21 -3.16 -4.29
CA TRP A 58 0.82 -4.20 -4.26
C TRP A 58 0.31 -5.58 -4.66
N GLN A 59 -0.91 -5.95 -4.25
CA GLN A 59 -1.52 -7.21 -4.67
C GLN A 59 -1.71 -7.27 -6.18
N TYR A 60 -2.26 -6.21 -6.78
CA TYR A 60 -2.47 -6.15 -8.22
C TYR A 60 -1.15 -6.10 -8.99
N TRP A 61 -0.18 -5.33 -8.52
CA TRP A 61 1.17 -5.33 -9.08
C TRP A 61 1.79 -6.72 -9.06
N HIS A 62 1.68 -7.44 -7.94
CA HIS A 62 2.21 -8.79 -7.81
C HIS A 62 1.51 -9.78 -8.76
N GLU A 63 0.19 -9.67 -8.91
CA GLU A 63 -0.56 -10.47 -9.89
C GLU A 63 -0.03 -10.25 -11.31
N LEU A 64 0.15 -8.98 -11.73
CA LEU A 64 0.70 -8.65 -13.04
C LEU A 64 2.12 -9.19 -13.23
N MET A 65 2.96 -9.15 -12.19
CA MET A 65 4.35 -9.61 -12.25
C MET A 65 4.49 -11.13 -12.22
N THR A 66 3.44 -11.86 -11.83
CA THR A 66 3.46 -13.33 -11.67
C THR A 66 2.46 -14.05 -12.57
N ALA A 67 1.66 -13.32 -13.34
CA ALA A 67 0.77 -13.89 -14.33
C ALA A 67 1.55 -14.79 -15.31
N LYS A 68 1.07 -16.02 -15.51
CA LYS A 68 1.62 -16.92 -16.53
C LYS A 68 1.08 -16.50 -17.89
N ASN A 69 1.96 -16.39 -18.87
CA ASN A 69 1.60 -16.17 -20.28
C ASN A 69 0.79 -17.34 -20.85
#